data_AF-A0A960ZA10-F1
#
_entry.id   AF-A0A960ZA10-F1
#
_cell.length_a   1.000
_cell.length_b   1.000
_cell.length_c   1.000
_cell.angle_alpha   90.00
_cell.angle_beta   90.00
_cell.angle_gamma   90.00
#
_symmetry.space_group_name_H-M   'P 1'
#
loop_
_entity.id
_entity.type
_entity.pdbx_description
1 polymer ?
#
loop_
_entity_poly.entity_id
_entity_poly.type
_entity_poly.pdbx_seq_one_letter_code
_entity_poly.pdbx_strand_id
1 'polypeptide(L)'
;MKKNITILFSILFLFLFNPISLFSHGYVIWEDEKELKPEYTPGILNKFGLGIFPPDLAINHDANFKLIQFNPWYGKAKDLYGFHFGGANAIQGGKYEDGTDRISNFAGISFAILANQYGKNTNSFGFTYGALNYFEGKYTGISFASLNVVKSDHAGMLTGFAFNQIDADFTGMSISIGNFISKNFNGIAISGLVGWIKLDSEFKGVYVGGILNTFRGEMKGVLLGGVFNSFLNNFTGLVLGFQNYDGLYLEKNPRGKISGVVIGLFNDLRDPGVTIGISNIIRGDLSYVSAGGINIIKKDSSGFNFGVFGNYVGGNNNGTEIGTLGNINMGVSYSFQFGAFNYAEESKGIQIGLINYTSKKARFQIGLLNIALENPIPVFPFINFSLL
;
A
#
# COMPACT_ATOMS: atom_id res chain seq x y z
N MET A 1 41.17 -13.07 -24.64
CA MET A 1 40.15 -14.16 -24.56
C MET A 1 40.72 -15.50 -24.07
N LYS A 2 41.65 -16.18 -24.77
CA LYS A 2 42.27 -17.44 -24.28
C LYS A 2 43.03 -17.29 -22.95
N LYS A 3 43.77 -16.19 -22.76
CA LYS A 3 44.52 -15.88 -21.54
C LYS A 3 43.59 -15.69 -20.33
N ASN A 4 42.45 -15.02 -20.53
CA ASN A 4 41.47 -14.69 -19.49
C ASN A 4 40.70 -15.94 -19.01
N ILE A 5 40.43 -16.90 -19.91
CA ILE A 5 39.84 -18.20 -19.55
C ILE A 5 40.82 -19.04 -18.73
N THR A 6 42.12 -18.96 -19.05
CA THR A 6 43.17 -19.71 -18.34
C THR A 6 43.35 -19.19 -16.92
N ILE A 7 43.34 -17.87 -16.72
CA ILE A 7 43.41 -17.26 -15.38
C ILE A 7 42.17 -17.62 -14.55
N LEU A 8 40.97 -17.56 -15.14
CA LEU A 8 39.73 -17.94 -14.47
C LEU A 8 39.75 -19.42 -14.06
N PHE A 9 40.26 -20.32 -14.92
CA PHE A 9 40.43 -21.74 -14.60
C PHE A 9 41.44 -21.97 -13.47
N SER A 10 42.57 -21.27 -13.48
CA SER A 10 43.58 -21.37 -12.41
C SER A 10 43.06 -20.90 -11.05
N ILE A 11 42.20 -19.89 -11.03
CA ILE A 11 41.55 -19.40 -9.80
C ILE A 11 40.49 -20.39 -9.32
N LEU A 12 39.66 -20.93 -10.22
CA LEU A 12 38.71 -22.00 -9.86
C LEU A 12 39.43 -23.23 -9.32
N PHE A 13 40.59 -23.58 -9.90
CA PHE A 13 41.43 -24.68 -9.49
C PHE A 13 42.04 -24.44 -8.09
N LEU A 14 42.59 -23.25 -7.83
CA LEU A 14 43.07 -22.87 -6.48
C LEU A 14 41.94 -22.87 -5.43
N PHE A 15 40.73 -22.45 -5.81
CA PHE A 15 39.55 -22.43 -4.93
C PHE A 15 39.08 -23.84 -4.53
N LEU A 16 39.18 -24.81 -5.45
CA LEU A 16 38.78 -26.20 -5.22
C LEU A 16 39.79 -26.99 -4.36
N PHE A 17 41.08 -26.65 -4.42
CA PHE A 17 42.14 -27.45 -3.79
C PHE A 17 42.79 -26.80 -2.56
N ASN A 18 42.70 -25.49 -2.36
CA ASN A 18 43.22 -24.83 -1.16
C ASN A 18 42.41 -23.58 -0.78
N PRO A 19 41.16 -23.74 -0.32
CA PRO A 19 40.29 -22.61 0.01
C PRO A 19 40.92 -21.70 1.09
N ILE A 20 41.62 -22.27 2.07
CA ILE A 20 42.13 -21.57 3.26
C ILE A 20 43.21 -20.52 2.91
N SER A 21 44.10 -20.78 1.94
CA SER A 21 45.15 -19.81 1.58
C SER A 21 44.60 -18.56 0.87
N LEU A 22 43.53 -18.71 0.08
CA LEU A 22 42.84 -17.60 -0.61
C LEU A 22 42.13 -16.64 0.35
N PHE A 23 41.76 -17.10 1.55
CA PHE A 23 41.12 -16.26 2.57
C PHE A 23 42.12 -15.47 3.44
N SER A 24 43.41 -15.84 3.41
CA SER A 24 44.44 -15.23 4.27
C SER A 24 45.18 -14.05 3.64
N HIS A 25 45.22 -13.97 2.30
CA HIS A 25 45.90 -12.93 1.55
C HIS A 25 44.94 -12.41 0.47
N GLY A 26 44.65 -11.11 0.47
CA GLY A 26 43.84 -10.50 -0.58
C GLY A 26 44.59 -10.54 -1.91
N TYR A 27 43.93 -10.94 -2.99
CA TYR A 27 44.51 -10.95 -4.34
C TYR A 27 43.75 -9.95 -5.22
N VAL A 28 44.49 -9.03 -5.84
CA VAL A 28 43.98 -8.14 -6.88
C VAL A 28 44.71 -8.49 -8.18
N ILE A 29 43.97 -9.05 -9.14
CA ILE A 29 44.54 -9.39 -10.45
C ILE A 29 44.16 -8.28 -11.43
N TRP A 30 45.17 -7.56 -11.91
CA TRP A 30 45.06 -6.57 -12.98
C TRP A 30 45.44 -7.21 -14.32
N GLU A 31 44.79 -6.78 -15.41
CA GLU A 31 45.06 -7.31 -16.76
C GLU A 31 46.41 -6.84 -17.35
N ASP A 32 47.17 -5.98 -16.66
CA ASP A 32 48.53 -5.56 -17.05
C ASP A 32 49.48 -5.60 -15.83
N GLU A 33 50.49 -6.48 -15.88
CA GLU A 33 51.61 -6.51 -14.93
C GLU A 33 52.47 -5.24 -15.08
N LYS A 34 52.20 -4.23 -14.26
CA LYS A 34 53.25 -3.33 -13.78
C LYS A 34 53.15 -3.29 -12.27
N GLU A 35 54.16 -3.81 -11.60
CA GLU A 35 54.34 -3.70 -10.15
C GLU A 35 54.20 -2.23 -9.72
N LEU A 36 53.08 -1.91 -9.08
CA LEU A 36 52.92 -0.63 -8.41
C LEU A 36 53.57 -0.77 -7.04
N LYS A 37 54.69 -0.07 -6.84
CA LYS A 37 55.29 0.12 -5.51
C LYS A 37 54.30 0.83 -4.57
N PRO A 38 54.46 0.72 -3.23
CA PRO A 38 53.42 1.06 -2.24
C PRO A 38 53.06 2.54 -2.09
N GLU A 39 53.51 3.40 -2.99
CA GLU A 39 53.24 4.84 -2.98
C GLU A 39 52.52 5.19 -4.29
N TYR A 40 51.20 5.36 -4.24
CA TYR A 40 50.41 5.68 -5.43
C TYR A 40 49.49 6.90 -5.24
N THR A 41 49.63 7.81 -6.21
CA THR A 41 48.85 9.02 -6.47
C THR A 41 47.39 8.71 -6.86
N PRO A 42 46.43 9.63 -6.64
CA PRO A 42 45.02 9.43 -6.97
C PRO A 42 44.85 9.34 -8.49
N GLY A 43 44.53 8.15 -9.01
CA GLY A 43 44.34 7.89 -10.42
C GLY A 43 43.07 7.08 -10.69
N ILE A 44 42.31 7.50 -11.70
CA ILE A 44 41.11 6.79 -12.18
C ILE A 44 41.52 5.41 -12.70
N LEU A 45 41.17 4.34 -11.98
CA LEU A 45 41.37 2.96 -12.42
C LEU A 45 40.29 2.57 -13.44
N ASN A 46 40.68 2.50 -14.71
CA ASN A 46 39.79 2.31 -15.87
C ASN A 46 39.82 0.89 -16.47
N LYS A 47 40.23 -0.15 -15.73
CA LYS A 47 40.39 -1.51 -16.30
C LYS A 47 39.99 -2.63 -15.33
N PHE A 48 39.53 -3.76 -15.90
CA PHE A 48 39.06 -4.97 -15.24
C PHE A 48 40.00 -5.40 -14.09
N GLY A 49 39.46 -5.50 -12.88
CA GLY A 49 40.17 -6.00 -11.71
C GLY A 49 39.27 -6.99 -10.97
N LEU A 50 39.79 -8.18 -10.68
CA LEU A 50 39.17 -9.15 -9.78
C LEU A 50 39.87 -9.00 -8.42
N GLY A 51 39.15 -8.48 -7.43
CA GLY A 51 39.64 -8.38 -6.06
C GLY A 51 38.91 -9.38 -5.16
N ILE A 52 39.66 -10.28 -4.52
CA ILE A 52 39.19 -11.10 -3.39
C ILE A 52 39.76 -10.46 -2.14
N PHE A 53 38.89 -9.89 -1.29
CA PHE A 53 39.30 -9.19 -0.10
C PHE A 53 38.89 -9.97 1.17
N PRO A 54 39.79 -10.07 2.18
CA PRO A 54 39.41 -10.59 3.49
C PRO A 54 38.41 -9.64 4.18
N PRO A 55 37.61 -10.13 5.15
CA PRO A 55 36.53 -9.36 5.79
C PRO A 55 36.99 -8.03 6.39
N ASP A 56 38.26 -7.96 6.79
CA ASP A 56 38.83 -6.88 7.60
C ASP A 56 39.44 -5.76 6.73
N LEU A 57 39.58 -5.98 5.41
CA LEU A 57 40.11 -4.99 4.49
C LEU A 57 39.00 -3.98 4.14
N ALA A 58 38.76 -3.03 5.04
CA ALA A 58 38.04 -1.81 4.68
C ALA A 58 38.87 -1.08 3.61
N ILE A 59 38.43 -1.11 2.36
CA ILE A 59 39.09 -0.35 1.29
C ILE A 59 38.85 1.13 1.59
N ASN A 60 39.78 1.73 2.33
CA ASN A 60 39.70 3.12 2.78
C ASN A 60 40.29 4.09 1.74
N HIS A 61 40.53 3.63 0.52
CA HIS A 61 41.10 4.41 -0.56
C HIS A 61 40.03 4.80 -1.58
N ASP A 62 40.26 5.90 -2.29
CA ASP A 62 39.49 6.38 -3.46
C ASP A 62 39.60 5.42 -4.65
N ALA A 63 39.30 4.15 -4.42
CA ALA A 63 39.35 3.12 -5.43
C ALA A 63 38.03 3.16 -6.20
N ASN A 64 38.03 3.87 -7.33
CA ASN A 64 36.99 3.74 -8.34
C ASN A 64 37.09 2.36 -8.97
N PHE A 65 36.36 1.37 -8.44
CA PHE A 65 36.24 0.08 -9.09
C PHE A 65 35.24 0.19 -10.24
N LYS A 66 35.72 -0.02 -11.46
CA LYS A 66 34.89 -0.28 -12.64
C LYS A 66 35.08 -1.75 -12.98
N LEU A 67 34.11 -2.61 -12.63
CA LEU A 67 33.69 -3.82 -13.37
C LEU A 67 33.19 -4.96 -12.46
N ILE A 68 34.03 -5.64 -11.66
CA ILE A 68 33.62 -6.86 -10.92
C ILE A 68 34.33 -6.97 -9.56
N GLN A 69 33.60 -6.99 -8.45
CA GLN A 69 34.15 -7.25 -7.11
C GLN A 69 33.55 -8.54 -6.51
N PHE A 70 34.40 -9.44 -5.98
CA PHE A 70 33.99 -10.69 -5.34
C PHE A 70 34.46 -10.73 -3.87
N ASN A 71 33.54 -10.55 -2.92
CA ASN A 71 33.83 -10.56 -1.48
C ASN A 71 33.06 -11.68 -0.77
N PRO A 72 33.66 -12.86 -0.53
CA PRO A 72 32.95 -14.02 0.01
C PRO A 72 32.25 -13.77 1.35
N TRP A 73 32.69 -12.78 2.14
CA TRP A 73 32.15 -12.51 3.48
C TRP A 73 31.62 -11.09 3.67
N TYR A 74 32.47 -10.07 3.48
CA TYR A 74 32.08 -8.66 3.66
C TYR A 74 32.98 -7.75 2.83
N GLY A 75 32.44 -6.65 2.30
CA GLY A 75 33.27 -5.58 1.75
C GLY A 75 32.60 -4.21 1.78
N LYS A 76 33.40 -3.21 2.14
CA LYS A 76 33.03 -1.79 2.22
C LYS A 76 33.68 -1.00 1.09
N ALA A 77 32.89 -0.28 0.30
CA ALA A 77 33.39 0.58 -0.77
C ALA A 77 32.90 2.03 -0.63
N LYS A 78 33.74 2.99 -1.07
CA LYS A 78 33.42 4.43 -1.13
C LYS A 78 32.70 4.80 -2.42
N ASP A 79 33.26 4.50 -3.59
CA ASP A 79 32.59 4.65 -4.88
C ASP A 79 32.70 3.32 -5.64
N LEU A 80 31.59 2.83 -6.20
CA LEU A 80 31.55 1.49 -6.79
C LEU A 80 30.69 1.43 -8.06
N TYR A 81 31.30 1.00 -9.16
CA TYR A 81 30.66 0.90 -10.46
C TYR A 81 30.79 -0.51 -11.04
N GLY A 82 29.67 -1.11 -11.49
CA GLY A 82 29.66 -2.44 -12.11
C GLY A 82 29.06 -3.54 -11.24
N PHE A 83 29.59 -4.76 -11.31
CA PHE A 83 29.04 -5.95 -10.65
C PHE A 83 29.73 -6.19 -9.30
N HIS A 84 28.94 -6.38 -8.25
CA HIS A 84 29.41 -6.67 -6.90
C HIS A 84 28.77 -7.95 -6.41
N PHE A 85 29.57 -8.96 -6.08
CA PHE A 85 29.10 -10.22 -5.50
C PHE A 85 29.73 -10.42 -4.13
N GLY A 86 28.93 -10.80 -3.14
CA GLY A 86 29.50 -11.17 -1.86
C GLY A 86 28.57 -11.89 -0.89
N GLY A 87 29.13 -12.30 0.25
CA GLY A 87 28.34 -12.78 1.39
C GLY A 87 27.47 -11.66 1.94
N ALA A 88 28.09 -10.52 2.26
CA ALA A 88 27.43 -9.25 2.55
C ALA A 88 28.18 -8.09 1.86
N ASN A 89 27.43 -7.14 1.32
CA ASN A 89 27.96 -5.96 0.64
C ASN A 89 27.57 -4.70 1.40
N ALA A 90 28.51 -3.78 1.61
CA ALA A 90 28.23 -2.48 2.21
C ALA A 90 28.83 -1.35 1.37
N ILE A 91 28.01 -0.36 1.04
CA ILE A 91 28.43 0.90 0.44
C ILE A 91 28.14 1.97 1.49
N GLN A 92 29.12 2.77 1.87
CA GLN A 92 28.94 3.80 2.91
C GLN A 92 29.57 5.11 2.46
N GLY A 93 28.85 6.21 2.71
CA GLY A 93 29.40 7.55 2.61
C GLY A 93 30.66 7.72 3.46
N GLY A 94 31.61 8.47 2.91
CA GLY A 94 32.83 8.86 3.62
C GLY A 94 32.72 10.24 4.27
N LYS A 95 33.81 10.66 4.89
CA LYS A 95 34.09 12.07 5.18
C LYS A 95 35.31 12.51 4.37
N TYR A 96 35.33 13.76 3.94
CA TYR A 96 36.54 14.41 3.46
C TYR A 96 37.53 14.58 4.63
N GLU A 97 38.80 14.85 4.31
CA GLU A 97 39.85 15.08 5.32
C GLU A 97 39.55 16.28 6.22
N ASP A 98 38.78 17.26 5.72
CA ASP A 98 38.29 18.42 6.48
C ASP A 98 37.09 18.10 7.40
N GLY A 99 36.66 16.84 7.46
CA GLY A 99 35.56 16.37 8.29
C GLY A 99 34.17 16.59 7.71
N THR A 100 34.06 17.21 6.52
CA THR A 100 32.78 17.37 5.82
C THR A 100 32.28 16.05 5.23
N ASP A 101 30.97 15.87 5.15
CA ASP A 101 30.37 14.64 4.64
C ASP A 101 30.59 14.51 3.12
N ARG A 102 31.05 13.34 2.68
CA ARG A 102 31.20 13.02 1.26
C ARG A 102 30.09 12.06 0.83
N ILE A 103 29.45 12.39 -0.29
CA ILE A 103 28.49 11.51 -0.95
C ILE A 103 29.24 10.43 -1.74
N SER A 104 28.91 9.19 -1.45
CA SER A 104 29.41 8.00 -2.13
C SER A 104 28.46 7.55 -3.22
N ASN A 105 28.96 7.32 -4.44
CA ASN A 105 28.13 6.92 -5.58
C ASN A 105 28.27 5.43 -5.86
N PHE A 106 27.13 4.77 -6.04
CA PHE A 106 27.07 3.42 -6.59
C PHE A 106 26.30 3.44 -7.90
N ALA A 107 26.84 2.81 -8.95
CA ALA A 107 26.04 2.50 -10.14
C ALA A 107 26.36 1.10 -10.66
N GLY A 108 25.44 0.16 -10.50
CA GLY A 108 25.76 -1.23 -10.83
C GLY A 108 24.76 -2.30 -10.40
N ILE A 109 25.24 -3.53 -10.38
CA ILE A 109 24.50 -4.74 -9.97
C ILE A 109 25.16 -5.23 -8.69
N SER A 110 24.41 -5.32 -7.58
CA SER A 110 24.88 -5.90 -6.32
C SER A 110 24.15 -7.20 -6.04
N PHE A 111 24.89 -8.28 -5.81
CA PHE A 111 24.38 -9.57 -5.40
C PHE A 111 25.01 -9.92 -4.06
N ALA A 112 24.20 -10.05 -3.03
CA ALA A 112 24.61 -10.55 -1.73
C ALA A 112 23.85 -11.83 -1.40
N ILE A 113 24.50 -12.79 -0.75
CA ILE A 113 23.79 -13.96 -0.21
C ILE A 113 22.97 -13.55 1.02
N LEU A 114 23.57 -12.76 1.91
CA LEU A 114 22.98 -12.36 3.18
C LEU A 114 22.39 -10.94 3.11
N ALA A 115 23.24 -9.93 2.91
CA ALA A 115 22.78 -8.56 3.03
C ALA A 115 23.49 -7.57 2.10
N ASN A 116 22.72 -6.62 1.56
CA ASN A 116 23.25 -5.37 0.99
C ASN A 116 22.90 -4.21 1.92
N GLN A 117 23.90 -3.40 2.28
CA GLN A 117 23.72 -2.18 3.03
C GLN A 117 24.16 -0.97 2.20
N TYR A 118 23.26 -0.03 1.99
CA TYR A 118 23.54 1.26 1.37
C TYR A 118 23.44 2.32 2.46
N GLY A 119 24.58 2.68 3.05
CA GLY A 119 24.68 3.57 4.20
C GLY A 119 24.25 5.02 3.90
N LYS A 120 24.24 5.83 4.95
CA LYS A 120 24.00 7.28 4.84
C LYS A 120 24.98 7.95 3.86
N ASN A 121 24.57 9.09 3.31
CA ASN A 121 25.35 9.87 2.34
C ASN A 121 25.78 9.02 1.13
N THR A 122 24.90 8.15 0.66
CA THR A 122 25.10 7.43 -0.60
C THR A 122 24.04 7.82 -1.61
N ASN A 123 24.43 7.84 -2.89
CA ASN A 123 23.53 7.94 -4.02
C ASN A 123 23.75 6.73 -4.92
N SER A 124 22.81 5.80 -4.88
CA SER A 124 22.96 4.48 -5.48
C SER A 124 21.99 4.31 -6.64
N PHE A 125 22.47 3.77 -7.74
CA PHE A 125 21.67 3.45 -8.93
C PHE A 125 21.90 2.01 -9.37
N GLY A 126 20.85 1.26 -9.70
CA GLY A 126 20.99 0.01 -10.45
C GLY A 126 20.16 -1.16 -9.94
N PHE A 127 20.76 -2.34 -9.84
CA PHE A 127 20.09 -3.58 -9.47
C PHE A 127 20.68 -4.15 -8.18
N THR A 128 19.84 -4.67 -7.29
CA THR A 128 20.32 -5.36 -6.09
C THR A 128 19.53 -6.61 -5.76
N TYR A 129 20.22 -7.65 -5.33
CA TYR A 129 19.68 -8.91 -4.85
C TYR A 129 20.31 -9.26 -3.50
N GLY A 130 19.50 -9.61 -2.50
CA GLY A 130 19.98 -10.04 -1.18
C GLY A 130 18.94 -10.77 -0.36
N ALA A 131 19.30 -11.51 0.70
CA ALA A 131 18.28 -11.93 1.67
C ALA A 131 17.70 -10.70 2.40
N LEU A 132 18.55 -9.72 2.73
CA LEU A 132 18.21 -8.41 3.27
C LEU A 132 18.81 -7.28 2.42
N ASN A 133 18.02 -6.30 2.02
CA ASN A 133 18.53 -5.04 1.48
C ASN A 133 18.13 -3.89 2.41
N TYR A 134 19.12 -3.13 2.88
CA TYR A 134 18.93 -2.05 3.85
C TYR A 134 19.48 -0.73 3.28
N PHE A 135 18.57 0.23 3.03
CA PHE A 135 18.85 1.48 2.33
C PHE A 135 18.74 2.69 3.28
N GLU A 136 19.87 3.13 3.84
CA GLU A 136 19.99 4.40 4.59
C GLU A 136 20.36 5.60 3.73
N GLY A 137 20.86 5.38 2.53
CA GLY A 137 21.07 6.43 1.51
C GLY A 137 20.09 6.31 0.35
N LYS A 138 20.18 7.26 -0.57
CA LYS A 138 19.27 7.34 -1.71
C LYS A 138 19.53 6.17 -2.66
N TYR A 139 18.46 5.57 -3.16
CA TYR A 139 18.57 4.47 -4.13
C TYR A 139 17.55 4.63 -5.25
N THR A 140 18.01 4.47 -6.49
CA THR A 140 17.15 4.46 -7.67
C THR A 140 17.40 3.19 -8.47
N GLY A 141 16.41 2.32 -8.62
CA GLY A 141 16.61 1.10 -9.38
C GLY A 141 15.67 -0.05 -9.04
N ILE A 142 16.18 -1.27 -9.14
CA ILE A 142 15.43 -2.49 -8.91
C ILE A 142 16.08 -3.27 -7.77
N SER A 143 15.30 -3.57 -6.74
CA SER A 143 15.74 -4.34 -5.58
C SER A 143 14.91 -5.60 -5.44
N PHE A 144 15.59 -6.74 -5.30
CA PHE A 144 15.01 -8.01 -4.91
C PHE A 144 15.61 -8.44 -3.57
N ALA A 145 14.76 -8.67 -2.58
CA ALA A 145 15.19 -9.32 -1.35
C ALA A 145 14.10 -10.12 -0.68
N SER A 146 14.45 -10.93 0.32
CA SER A 146 13.43 -11.46 1.23
C SER A 146 12.88 -10.33 2.09
N LEU A 147 13.77 -9.47 2.58
CA LEU A 147 13.43 -8.27 3.36
C LEU A 147 14.07 -7.04 2.72
N ASN A 148 13.27 -6.03 2.40
CA ASN A 148 13.79 -4.70 2.08
C ASN A 148 13.44 -3.72 3.19
N VAL A 149 14.41 -2.90 3.60
CA VAL A 149 14.22 -1.82 4.57
C VAL A 149 14.72 -0.52 3.98
N VAL A 150 13.83 0.44 3.80
CA VAL A 150 14.11 1.73 3.18
C VAL A 150 14.00 2.82 4.24
N LYS A 151 15.10 3.56 4.46
CA LYS A 151 15.23 4.65 5.45
C LYS A 151 15.55 6.00 4.82
N SER A 152 15.75 6.06 3.50
CA SER A 152 15.97 7.29 2.72
C SER A 152 15.25 7.21 1.38
N ASP A 153 15.18 8.34 0.66
CA ASP A 153 14.43 8.47 -0.60
C ASP A 153 14.77 7.32 -1.57
N HIS A 154 13.73 6.65 -2.05
CA HIS A 154 13.90 5.51 -2.93
C HIS A 154 12.99 5.62 -4.15
N ALA A 155 13.54 5.34 -5.33
CA ALA A 155 12.79 5.35 -6.57
C ALA A 155 12.98 4.05 -7.36
N GLY A 156 11.90 3.51 -7.93
CA GLY A 156 11.96 2.32 -8.78
C GLY A 156 11.16 1.13 -8.25
N MET A 157 11.68 -0.09 -8.39
CA MET A 157 10.98 -1.33 -8.09
C MET A 157 11.59 -2.02 -6.87
N LEU A 158 10.76 -2.31 -5.86
CA LEU A 158 11.13 -2.96 -4.62
C LEU A 158 10.36 -4.27 -4.45
N THR A 159 11.03 -5.40 -4.62
CA THR A 159 10.43 -6.74 -4.48
C THR A 159 10.93 -7.40 -3.21
N GLY A 160 10.01 -7.67 -2.28
CA GLY A 160 10.25 -8.37 -1.02
C GLY A 160 9.57 -9.73 -1.01
N PHE A 161 10.30 -10.85 -1.01
CA PHE A 161 9.67 -12.17 -0.92
C PHE A 161 8.90 -12.36 0.39
N ALA A 162 9.33 -11.71 1.48
CA ALA A 162 8.57 -11.60 2.72
C ALA A 162 8.04 -10.18 2.90
N PHE A 163 8.90 -9.21 3.24
CA PHE A 163 8.44 -7.88 3.66
C PHE A 163 9.23 -6.74 3.03
N ASN A 164 8.52 -5.66 2.73
CA ASN A 164 9.10 -4.35 2.45
C ASN A 164 8.70 -3.39 3.56
N GLN A 165 9.69 -2.86 4.28
CA GLN A 165 9.51 -1.78 5.24
C GLN A 165 10.02 -0.47 4.64
N ILE A 166 9.12 0.49 4.44
CA ILE A 166 9.38 1.75 3.73
C ILE A 166 9.13 2.91 4.71
N ASP A 167 10.21 3.39 5.33
CA ASP A 167 10.18 4.46 6.33
C ASP A 167 10.70 5.80 5.79
N ALA A 168 10.70 5.99 4.47
CA ALA A 168 11.08 7.21 3.78
C ALA A 168 10.21 7.43 2.53
N ASP A 169 10.40 8.55 1.84
CA ASP A 169 9.65 8.85 0.62
C ASP A 169 10.00 7.85 -0.48
N PHE A 170 8.97 7.24 -1.07
CA PHE A 170 9.12 6.20 -2.08
C PHE A 170 8.33 6.55 -3.34
N THR A 171 8.96 6.40 -4.50
CA THR A 171 8.29 6.58 -5.79
C THR A 171 8.52 5.36 -6.69
N GLY A 172 7.45 4.66 -7.06
CA GLY A 172 7.53 3.52 -7.98
C GLY A 172 6.68 2.34 -7.54
N MET A 173 7.23 1.13 -7.63
CA MET A 173 6.50 -0.12 -7.40
C MET A 173 7.05 -0.88 -6.20
N SER A 174 6.21 -1.30 -5.28
CA SER A 174 6.57 -2.19 -4.17
C SER A 174 5.73 -3.45 -4.21
N ILE A 175 6.35 -4.63 -4.22
CA ILE A 175 5.68 -5.93 -4.25
C ILE A 175 6.21 -6.76 -3.09
N SER A 176 5.35 -7.27 -2.22
CA SER A 176 5.75 -8.23 -1.19
C SER A 176 4.59 -9.01 -0.58
N ILE A 177 4.88 -10.00 0.26
CA ILE A 177 3.85 -10.62 1.12
C ILE A 177 3.32 -9.59 2.13
N GLY A 178 4.17 -8.69 2.64
CA GLY A 178 3.68 -7.52 3.34
C GLY A 178 4.46 -6.24 3.19
N ASN A 179 3.74 -5.17 2.83
CA ASN A 179 4.27 -3.82 2.74
C ASN A 179 3.89 -3.01 3.98
N PHE A 180 4.89 -2.45 4.65
CA PHE A 180 4.76 -1.56 5.79
C PHE A 180 5.28 -0.18 5.40
N ILE A 181 4.38 0.76 5.13
CA ILE A 181 4.70 2.09 4.61
C ILE A 181 4.46 3.11 5.72
N SER A 182 5.48 3.87 6.08
CA SER A 182 5.43 4.87 7.17
C SER A 182 5.56 6.32 6.71
N LYS A 183 5.83 6.56 5.41
CA LYS A 183 6.06 7.89 4.82
C LYS A 183 5.39 7.99 3.45
N ASN A 184 5.67 9.05 2.68
CA ASN A 184 4.96 9.30 1.43
C ASN A 184 5.28 8.21 0.41
N PHE A 185 4.25 7.73 -0.26
CA PHE A 185 4.38 6.70 -1.29
C PHE A 185 3.63 7.13 -2.54
N ASN A 186 4.34 7.23 -3.66
CA ASN A 186 3.77 7.58 -4.95
C ASN A 186 3.97 6.43 -5.94
N GLY A 187 2.91 5.68 -6.27
CA GLY A 187 2.97 4.63 -7.28
C GLY A 187 2.10 3.42 -6.98
N ILE A 188 2.67 2.22 -7.10
CA ILE A 188 1.93 0.94 -6.99
C ILE A 188 2.47 0.13 -5.81
N ALA A 189 1.61 -0.30 -4.89
CA ALA A 189 1.96 -1.25 -3.85
C ALA A 189 1.12 -2.52 -3.97
N ILE A 190 1.77 -3.70 -3.95
CA ILE A 190 1.13 -5.02 -4.01
C ILE A 190 1.52 -5.80 -2.76
N SER A 191 0.54 -6.09 -1.90
CA SER A 191 0.71 -6.83 -0.64
C SER A 191 -0.03 -8.16 -0.69
N GLY A 192 0.68 -9.28 -0.59
CA GLY A 192 0.07 -10.62 -0.69
C GLY A 192 -0.82 -11.01 0.50
N LEU A 193 -0.37 -10.74 1.74
CA LEU A 193 -1.12 -11.08 2.96
C LEU A 193 -1.45 -9.85 3.79
N VAL A 194 -0.46 -9.00 4.05
CA VAL A 194 -0.60 -7.88 5.00
C VAL A 194 -0.14 -6.58 4.37
N GLY A 195 -1.03 -5.61 4.33
CA GLY A 195 -0.76 -4.24 3.94
C GLY A 195 -0.93 -3.30 5.10
N TRP A 196 0.08 -2.48 5.41
CA TRP A 196 0.00 -1.49 6.46
C TRP A 196 0.53 -0.14 6.00
N ILE A 197 -0.34 0.87 6.02
CA ILE A 197 0.02 2.27 5.81
C ILE A 197 -0.15 3.00 7.14
N LYS A 198 0.93 3.55 7.68
CA LYS A 198 1.00 4.12 9.02
C LYS A 198 0.32 5.50 9.08
N LEU A 199 0.09 5.98 10.29
CA LEU A 199 -0.35 7.36 10.53
C LEU A 199 0.72 8.34 10.02
N ASP A 200 0.30 9.54 9.61
CA ASP A 200 1.14 10.63 9.07
C ASP A 200 1.83 10.36 7.72
N SER A 201 1.45 9.30 7.00
CA SER A 201 1.87 9.07 5.62
C SER A 201 0.78 9.48 4.61
N GLU A 202 1.20 9.91 3.43
CA GLU A 202 0.33 10.08 2.27
C GLU A 202 0.67 9.02 1.19
N PHE A 203 -0.32 8.23 0.79
CA PHE A 203 -0.19 7.27 -0.31
C PHE A 203 -0.99 7.75 -1.51
N LYS A 204 -0.31 7.88 -2.66
CA LYS A 204 -0.90 8.26 -3.95
C LYS A 204 -0.67 7.17 -4.97
N GLY A 205 -1.75 6.62 -5.52
CA GLY A 205 -1.67 5.68 -6.63
C GLY A 205 -2.54 4.44 -6.46
N VAL A 206 -2.00 3.26 -6.79
CA VAL A 206 -2.74 1.99 -6.79
C VAL A 206 -2.23 1.08 -5.69
N TYR A 207 -3.13 0.61 -4.86
CA TYR A 207 -2.85 -0.39 -3.85
C TYR A 207 -3.56 -1.70 -4.22
N VAL A 208 -2.82 -2.79 -4.34
CA VAL A 208 -3.36 -4.14 -4.55
C VAL A 208 -3.14 -4.92 -3.27
N GLY A 209 -4.23 -5.15 -2.54
CA GLY A 209 -4.20 -5.75 -1.22
C GLY A 209 -4.62 -7.21 -1.24
N GLY A 210 -3.99 -8.01 -0.40
CA GLY A 210 -4.37 -9.39 -0.14
C GLY A 210 -5.41 -9.47 0.98
N ILE A 211 -5.07 -10.19 2.04
CA ILE A 211 -6.04 -10.53 3.09
C ILE A 211 -6.31 -9.35 4.04
N LEU A 212 -5.27 -8.76 4.64
CA LEU A 212 -5.38 -7.76 5.69
C LEU A 212 -4.76 -6.44 5.24
N ASN A 213 -5.57 -5.44 4.91
CA ASN A 213 -5.08 -4.13 4.46
C ASN A 213 -5.56 -3.05 5.44
N THR A 214 -4.63 -2.33 6.06
CA THR A 214 -4.92 -1.29 7.05
C THR A 214 -4.30 0.03 6.62
N PHE A 215 -5.15 1.05 6.46
CA PHE A 215 -4.81 2.38 5.98
C PHE A 215 -5.02 3.41 7.09
N ARG A 216 -3.95 3.72 7.84
CA ARG A 216 -3.96 4.76 8.89
C ARG A 216 -3.50 6.13 8.37
N GLY A 217 -2.82 6.16 7.22
CA GLY A 217 -2.44 7.39 6.51
C GLY A 217 -3.51 7.85 5.53
N GLU A 218 -3.35 9.04 4.96
CA GLU A 218 -4.20 9.49 3.87
C GLU A 218 -3.96 8.66 2.61
N MET A 219 -5.04 8.25 1.96
CA MET A 219 -5.02 7.48 0.72
C MET A 219 -5.69 8.26 -0.40
N LYS A 220 -5.01 8.41 -1.54
CA LYS A 220 -5.56 9.02 -2.76
C LYS A 220 -5.32 8.10 -3.95
N GLY A 221 -6.38 7.49 -4.48
CA GLY A 221 -6.29 6.64 -5.68
C GLY A 221 -7.19 5.42 -5.65
N VAL A 222 -6.64 4.26 -6.04
CA VAL A 222 -7.41 3.03 -6.24
C VAL A 222 -6.93 1.94 -5.29
N LEU A 223 -7.86 1.32 -4.57
CA LEU A 223 -7.63 0.08 -3.85
C LEU A 223 -8.29 -1.08 -4.60
N LEU A 224 -7.48 -2.05 -5.02
CA LEU A 224 -7.88 -3.40 -5.41
C LEU A 224 -7.61 -4.31 -4.21
N GLY A 225 -8.47 -4.20 -3.20
CA GLY A 225 -8.33 -4.91 -1.94
C GLY A 225 -8.87 -6.32 -2.03
N GLY A 226 -8.21 -7.26 -1.36
CA GLY A 226 -8.71 -8.61 -1.19
C GLY A 226 -9.79 -8.64 -0.12
N VAL A 227 -9.50 -9.25 1.03
CA VAL A 227 -10.54 -9.63 1.99
C VAL A 227 -10.92 -8.47 2.91
N PHE A 228 -10.05 -8.08 3.83
CA PHE A 228 -10.34 -7.10 4.87
C PHE A 228 -9.59 -5.79 4.60
N ASN A 229 -10.34 -4.73 4.32
CA ASN A 229 -9.80 -3.41 4.07
C ASN A 229 -10.29 -2.44 5.17
N SER A 230 -9.36 -1.95 5.99
CA SER A 230 -9.64 -1.05 7.11
C SER A 230 -9.08 0.34 6.87
N PHE A 231 -9.93 1.36 6.90
CA PHE A 231 -9.58 2.76 6.65
C PHE A 231 -9.73 3.59 7.92
N LEU A 232 -8.62 3.93 8.57
CA LEU A 232 -8.66 4.73 9.81
C LEU A 232 -8.54 6.23 9.53
N ASN A 233 -8.12 6.60 8.33
CA ASN A 233 -7.99 7.98 7.87
C ASN A 233 -8.64 8.14 6.49
N ASN A 234 -8.60 9.35 5.94
CA ASN A 234 -9.31 9.71 4.71
C ASN A 234 -8.84 8.88 3.53
N PHE A 235 -9.80 8.31 2.81
CA PHE A 235 -9.58 7.66 1.53
C PHE A 235 -10.34 8.44 0.46
N THR A 236 -9.64 8.88 -0.59
CA THR A 236 -10.25 9.56 -1.73
C THR A 236 -10.01 8.75 -2.99
N GLY A 237 -11.08 8.25 -3.62
CA GLY A 237 -11.01 7.52 -4.89
C GLY A 237 -11.88 6.27 -4.95
N LEU A 238 -11.34 5.19 -5.52
CA LEU A 238 -12.08 3.94 -5.77
C LEU A 238 -11.60 2.83 -4.85
N VAL A 239 -12.53 2.14 -4.20
CA VAL A 239 -12.27 0.93 -3.42
C VAL A 239 -13.04 -0.22 -4.03
N LEU A 240 -12.32 -1.25 -4.47
CA LEU A 240 -12.86 -2.56 -4.82
C LEU A 240 -12.34 -3.56 -3.79
N GLY A 241 -13.20 -4.22 -3.03
CA GLY A 241 -12.75 -5.21 -2.04
C GLY A 241 -13.88 -5.95 -1.34
N PHE A 242 -13.59 -7.11 -0.76
CA PHE A 242 -14.63 -8.00 -0.25
C PHE A 242 -15.34 -7.42 1.00
N GLN A 243 -14.56 -7.02 2.00
CA GLN A 243 -15.01 -6.36 3.22
C GLN A 243 -14.30 -5.01 3.38
N ASN A 244 -15.08 -3.94 3.44
CA ASN A 244 -14.56 -2.58 3.59
C ASN A 244 -15.11 -1.95 4.85
N TYR A 245 -14.22 -1.46 5.69
CA TYR A 245 -14.55 -0.93 7.01
C TYR A 245 -13.78 0.34 7.28
N ASP A 246 -14.43 1.44 7.65
CA ASP A 246 -13.72 2.62 8.14
C ASP A 246 -13.69 2.66 9.69
N GLY A 247 -12.58 3.07 10.28
CA GLY A 247 -12.40 3.30 11.73
C GLY A 247 -12.46 2.07 12.65
N LEU A 248 -11.30 1.60 13.15
CA LEU A 248 -11.24 0.55 14.19
C LEU A 248 -11.93 0.97 15.51
N TYR A 249 -12.58 0.00 16.17
CA TYR A 249 -13.20 0.12 17.51
C TYR A 249 -12.24 0.62 18.61
N LEU A 250 -10.93 0.61 18.36
CA LEU A 250 -9.90 0.93 19.35
C LEU A 250 -9.50 2.41 19.39
N GLU A 251 -9.92 3.21 18.41
CA GLU A 251 -9.59 4.64 18.37
C GLU A 251 -10.79 5.47 18.82
N LYS A 252 -10.62 6.29 19.86
CA LYS A 252 -11.71 7.07 20.48
C LYS A 252 -12.39 8.06 19.52
N ASN A 253 -11.74 8.41 18.41
CA ASN A 253 -12.27 9.31 17.39
C ASN A 253 -11.76 8.90 16.00
N PRO A 254 -12.24 7.78 15.43
CA PRO A 254 -11.86 7.43 14.07
C PRO A 254 -12.42 8.49 13.12
N ARG A 255 -11.54 9.11 12.34
CA ARG A 255 -11.88 10.20 11.40
C ARG A 255 -11.90 9.76 9.93
N GLY A 256 -11.62 8.48 9.66
CA GLY A 256 -11.59 7.97 8.30
C GLY A 256 -12.93 8.14 7.61
N LYS A 257 -12.96 9.01 6.59
CA LYS A 257 -14.07 9.14 5.64
C LYS A 257 -13.63 8.62 4.28
N ILE A 258 -14.47 7.85 3.63
CA ILE A 258 -14.25 7.45 2.23
C ILE A 258 -15.01 8.39 1.30
N SER A 259 -14.26 9.28 0.64
CA SER A 259 -14.78 10.20 -0.37
C SER A 259 -14.56 9.62 -1.77
N GLY A 260 -15.54 8.89 -2.27
CA GLY A 260 -15.47 8.28 -3.60
C GLY A 260 -16.44 7.12 -3.78
N VAL A 261 -16.01 6.08 -4.50
CA VAL A 261 -16.84 4.91 -4.79
C VAL A 261 -16.28 3.69 -4.08
N VAL A 262 -17.13 2.98 -3.35
CA VAL A 262 -16.81 1.70 -2.70
C VAL A 262 -17.68 0.61 -3.30
N ILE A 263 -17.05 -0.44 -3.81
CA ILE A 263 -17.71 -1.64 -4.29
C ILE A 263 -17.15 -2.82 -3.51
N GLY A 264 -18.01 -3.49 -2.76
CA GLY A 264 -17.64 -4.63 -1.95
C GLY A 264 -18.82 -5.45 -1.50
N LEU A 265 -18.61 -6.69 -1.09
CA LEU A 265 -19.74 -7.52 -0.65
C LEU A 265 -20.32 -7.00 0.66
N PHE A 266 -19.45 -6.61 1.59
CA PHE A 266 -19.82 -6.11 2.90
C PHE A 266 -19.11 -4.79 3.16
N ASN A 267 -19.88 -3.71 3.30
CA ASN A 267 -19.36 -2.39 3.57
C ASN A 267 -19.93 -1.92 4.92
N ASP A 268 -19.07 -1.50 5.84
CA ASP A 268 -19.46 -0.81 7.08
C ASP A 268 -18.67 0.49 7.20
N LEU A 269 -19.33 1.57 6.81
CA LEU A 269 -18.71 2.86 6.50
C LEU A 269 -19.40 4.02 7.25
N ARG A 270 -18.73 5.15 7.34
CA ARG A 270 -19.22 6.41 7.90
C ARG A 270 -19.20 7.48 6.81
N ASP A 271 -20.37 8.04 6.54
CA ASP A 271 -20.58 9.13 5.58
C ASP A 271 -19.92 8.88 4.21
N PRO A 272 -20.06 7.69 3.60
CA PRO A 272 -19.39 7.38 2.35
C PRO A 272 -19.93 8.23 1.19
N GLY A 273 -19.18 8.28 0.10
CA GLY A 273 -19.69 8.72 -1.19
C GLY A 273 -20.72 7.73 -1.75
N VAL A 274 -20.35 7.01 -2.80
CA VAL A 274 -21.17 5.92 -3.37
C VAL A 274 -20.74 4.60 -2.77
N THR A 275 -21.69 3.79 -2.32
CA THR A 275 -21.43 2.42 -1.85
C THR A 275 -22.30 1.40 -2.58
N ILE A 276 -21.67 0.31 -3.02
CA ILE A 276 -22.31 -0.80 -3.71
C ILE A 276 -21.92 -2.11 -3.02
N GLY A 277 -22.89 -2.96 -2.66
CA GLY A 277 -22.59 -4.23 -2.03
C GLY A 277 -23.76 -5.15 -1.71
N ILE A 278 -23.50 -6.36 -1.20
CA ILE A 278 -24.58 -7.23 -0.73
C ILE A 278 -25.16 -6.67 0.57
N SER A 279 -24.31 -6.17 1.46
CA SER A 279 -24.69 -5.52 2.70
C SER A 279 -23.93 -4.21 2.85
N ASN A 280 -24.65 -3.09 2.89
CA ASN A 280 -24.10 -1.78 3.22
C ASN A 280 -24.62 -1.35 4.59
N ILE A 281 -23.72 -1.12 5.54
CA ILE A 281 -23.99 -0.50 6.82
C ILE A 281 -23.34 0.89 6.78
N ILE A 282 -24.16 1.93 6.90
CA ILE A 282 -23.71 3.32 6.93
C ILE A 282 -24.01 3.83 8.33
N ARG A 283 -22.97 4.00 9.15
CA ARG A 283 -23.10 4.39 10.56
C ARG A 283 -23.42 5.86 10.77
N GLY A 284 -23.16 6.67 9.75
CA GLY A 284 -23.49 8.09 9.70
C GLY A 284 -24.64 8.37 8.73
N ASP A 285 -24.52 9.46 8.00
CA ASP A 285 -25.52 9.94 7.05
C ASP A 285 -25.22 9.41 5.65
N LEU A 286 -26.26 9.14 4.86
CA LEU A 286 -26.14 8.88 3.42
C LEU A 286 -26.48 10.15 2.63
N SER A 287 -25.49 10.74 1.96
CA SER A 287 -25.71 11.91 1.10
C SER A 287 -25.81 11.60 -0.40
N TYR A 288 -25.32 10.44 -0.85
CA TYR A 288 -25.21 10.11 -2.28
C TYR A 288 -25.95 8.83 -2.63
N VAL A 289 -25.26 7.70 -2.87
CA VAL A 289 -25.88 6.46 -3.34
C VAL A 289 -25.46 5.29 -2.47
N SER A 290 -26.43 4.51 -2.03
CA SER A 290 -26.23 3.17 -1.48
C SER A 290 -27.04 2.18 -2.30
N ALA A 291 -26.39 1.22 -2.93
CA ALA A 291 -27.04 0.19 -3.73
C ALA A 291 -26.60 -1.20 -3.30
N GLY A 292 -27.54 -2.12 -3.12
CA GLY A 292 -27.16 -3.43 -2.64
C GLY A 292 -28.26 -4.43 -2.36
N GLY A 293 -27.90 -5.52 -1.69
CA GLY A 293 -28.86 -6.48 -1.16
C GLY A 293 -29.67 -5.87 -0.01
N ILE A 294 -28.97 -5.48 1.05
CA ILE A 294 -29.52 -4.79 2.21
C ILE A 294 -28.72 -3.51 2.46
N ASN A 295 -29.42 -2.41 2.71
CA ASN A 295 -28.80 -1.16 3.15
C ASN A 295 -29.32 -0.75 4.53
N ILE A 296 -28.42 -0.45 5.46
CA ILE A 296 -28.73 0.00 6.81
C ILE A 296 -28.04 1.34 7.03
N ILE A 297 -28.80 2.43 7.02
CA ILE A 297 -28.34 3.79 7.30
C ILE A 297 -28.75 4.11 8.74
N LYS A 298 -27.78 4.36 9.62
CA LYS A 298 -28.05 4.51 11.05
C LYS A 298 -28.58 5.90 11.43
N LYS A 299 -28.28 6.92 10.62
CA LYS A 299 -28.75 8.29 10.82
C LYS A 299 -29.64 8.73 9.64
N ASP A 300 -29.40 9.91 9.09
CA ASP A 300 -30.24 10.52 8.09
C ASP A 300 -29.83 10.11 6.66
N SER A 301 -30.78 10.15 5.74
CA SER A 301 -30.56 9.92 4.32
C SER A 301 -31.08 11.09 3.51
N SER A 302 -30.27 11.64 2.62
CA SER A 302 -30.70 12.56 1.55
C SER A 302 -30.41 12.00 0.14
N GLY A 303 -29.84 10.80 0.08
CA GLY A 303 -29.39 10.15 -1.15
C GLY A 303 -30.40 9.18 -1.78
N PHE A 304 -29.91 8.42 -2.77
CA PHE A 304 -30.63 7.31 -3.40
C PHE A 304 -30.22 5.99 -2.75
N ASN A 305 -31.19 5.30 -2.15
CA ASN A 305 -30.98 4.04 -1.45
C ASN A 305 -31.76 2.91 -2.14
N PHE A 306 -31.03 1.94 -2.72
CA PHE A 306 -31.60 0.80 -3.44
C PHE A 306 -31.19 -0.53 -2.81
N GLY A 307 -32.15 -1.26 -2.26
CA GLY A 307 -31.98 -2.56 -1.63
C GLY A 307 -32.78 -3.63 -2.34
N VAL A 308 -32.14 -4.70 -2.81
CA VAL A 308 -32.85 -5.85 -3.39
C VAL A 308 -33.76 -6.48 -2.33
N PHE A 309 -33.26 -6.74 -1.13
CA PHE A 309 -34.06 -7.31 -0.04
C PHE A 309 -34.70 -6.22 0.80
N GLY A 310 -34.02 -5.10 1.04
CA GLY A 310 -34.66 -3.98 1.72
C GLY A 310 -33.70 -2.94 2.26
N ASN A 311 -34.29 -1.89 2.79
CA ASN A 311 -33.60 -0.73 3.31
C ASN A 311 -34.07 -0.42 4.73
N TYR A 312 -33.14 0.08 5.54
CA TYR A 312 -33.40 0.62 6.86
C TYR A 312 -32.75 2.00 6.98
N VAL A 313 -33.50 3.00 7.44
CA VAL A 313 -33.02 4.33 7.78
C VAL A 313 -33.41 4.64 9.22
N GLY A 314 -32.42 4.86 10.09
CA GLY A 314 -32.63 5.12 11.51
C GLY A 314 -33.11 6.53 11.85
N GLY A 315 -32.86 7.50 10.96
CA GLY A 315 -33.27 8.89 11.11
C GLY A 315 -34.24 9.35 10.00
N ASN A 316 -34.16 10.64 9.68
CA ASN A 316 -34.98 11.26 8.65
C ASN A 316 -34.52 10.87 7.25
N ASN A 317 -35.45 10.74 6.30
CA ASN A 317 -35.13 10.46 4.90
C ASN A 317 -35.72 11.51 3.96
N ASN A 318 -34.85 12.30 3.33
CA ASN A 318 -35.17 13.30 2.31
C ASN A 318 -34.86 12.82 0.88
N GLY A 319 -34.45 11.56 0.72
CA GLY A 319 -33.96 10.99 -0.53
C GLY A 319 -34.97 10.15 -1.29
N THR A 320 -34.50 9.07 -1.91
CA THR A 320 -35.33 8.04 -2.56
C THR A 320 -34.96 6.69 -2.00
N GLU A 321 -35.96 5.86 -1.70
CA GLU A 321 -35.78 4.55 -1.08
C GLU A 321 -36.54 3.48 -1.86
N ILE A 322 -35.80 2.55 -2.45
CA ILE A 322 -36.36 1.45 -3.24
C ILE A 322 -35.86 0.14 -2.63
N GLY A 323 -36.75 -0.59 -1.97
CA GLY A 323 -36.46 -1.82 -1.25
C GLY A 323 -37.48 -2.87 -1.66
N THR A 324 -37.10 -3.87 -2.47
CA THR A 324 -38.15 -4.66 -3.15
C THR A 324 -39.05 -5.44 -2.18
N LEU A 325 -38.50 -5.98 -1.07
CA LEU A 325 -39.32 -6.59 -0.01
C LEU A 325 -39.78 -5.57 1.03
N GLY A 326 -38.93 -4.59 1.36
CA GLY A 326 -39.43 -3.43 2.08
C GLY A 326 -38.42 -2.38 2.49
N ASN A 327 -38.98 -1.25 2.95
CA ASN A 327 -38.27 -0.09 3.45
C ASN A 327 -38.75 0.22 4.86
N ILE A 328 -37.82 0.51 5.77
CA ILE A 328 -38.12 0.87 7.17
C ILE A 328 -37.44 2.19 7.48
N ASN A 329 -38.23 3.24 7.69
CA ASN A 329 -37.77 4.54 8.15
C ASN A 329 -38.22 4.80 9.59
N MET A 330 -37.29 5.05 10.50
CA MET A 330 -37.57 5.27 11.92
C MET A 330 -37.71 6.76 12.28
N GLY A 331 -37.85 7.65 11.30
CA GLY A 331 -38.03 9.08 11.50
C GLY A 331 -39.05 9.69 10.55
N VAL A 332 -38.83 10.95 10.17
CA VAL A 332 -39.67 11.64 9.19
C VAL A 332 -39.15 11.37 7.78
N SER A 333 -39.98 10.76 6.95
CA SER A 333 -39.66 10.48 5.56
C SER A 333 -40.35 11.47 4.62
N TYR A 334 -39.56 12.28 3.94
CA TYR A 334 -39.96 13.09 2.78
C TYR A 334 -39.70 12.36 1.45
N SER A 335 -39.27 11.10 1.51
CA SER A 335 -38.77 10.35 0.36
C SER A 335 -39.88 9.77 -0.50
N PHE A 336 -39.54 9.49 -1.76
CA PHE A 336 -40.26 8.49 -2.54
C PHE A 336 -39.84 7.09 -2.05
N GLN A 337 -40.81 6.27 -1.63
CA GLN A 337 -40.59 4.90 -1.16
C GLN A 337 -41.30 3.90 -2.07
N PHE A 338 -40.56 2.87 -2.51
CA PHE A 338 -41.12 1.75 -3.26
C PHE A 338 -40.68 0.41 -2.66
N GLY A 339 -41.64 -0.47 -2.39
CA GLY A 339 -41.37 -1.81 -1.83
C GLY A 339 -42.64 -2.58 -1.53
N ALA A 340 -42.55 -3.91 -1.37
CA ALA A 340 -43.72 -4.71 -0.98
C ALA A 340 -44.30 -4.24 0.38
N PHE A 341 -43.43 -3.91 1.33
CA PHE A 341 -43.77 -3.28 2.60
C PHE A 341 -43.01 -1.96 2.81
N ASN A 342 -43.71 -0.88 3.14
CA ASN A 342 -43.09 0.39 3.52
C ASN A 342 -43.52 0.79 4.93
N TYR A 343 -42.56 1.12 5.79
CA TYR A 343 -42.79 1.67 7.12
C TYR A 343 -42.11 3.04 7.26
N ALA A 344 -42.83 4.01 7.84
CA ALA A 344 -42.25 5.25 8.33
C ALA A 344 -42.85 5.64 9.69
N GLU A 345 -42.12 6.38 10.54
CA GLU A 345 -42.75 6.98 11.72
C GLU A 345 -43.73 8.08 11.31
N GLU A 346 -43.28 9.00 10.45
CA GLU A 346 -44.12 9.99 9.76
C GLU A 346 -43.74 10.04 8.28
N SER A 347 -44.72 10.05 7.38
CA SER A 347 -44.51 10.06 5.94
C SER A 347 -45.04 11.36 5.34
N LYS A 348 -44.13 12.24 4.90
CA LYS A 348 -44.40 13.47 4.17
C LYS A 348 -44.15 13.35 2.66
N GLY A 349 -43.60 12.21 2.24
CA GLY A 349 -43.36 11.85 0.84
C GLY A 349 -44.46 10.98 0.25
N ILE A 350 -44.08 10.09 -0.67
CA ILE A 350 -44.95 9.15 -1.37
C ILE A 350 -44.52 7.73 -1.02
N GLN A 351 -45.46 6.89 -0.61
CA GLN A 351 -45.21 5.45 -0.43
C GLN A 351 -46.00 4.64 -1.44
N ILE A 352 -45.32 3.72 -2.15
CA ILE A 352 -45.93 2.78 -3.09
C ILE A 352 -45.53 1.36 -2.70
N GLY A 353 -46.52 0.52 -2.42
CA GLY A 353 -46.27 -0.85 -1.99
C GLY A 353 -47.50 -1.72 -1.88
N LEU A 354 -47.34 -2.99 -1.48
CA LEU A 354 -48.51 -3.82 -1.17
C LEU A 354 -49.11 -3.38 0.17
N ILE A 355 -48.25 -3.12 1.14
CA ILE A 355 -48.60 -2.62 2.47
C ILE A 355 -47.78 -1.38 2.76
N ASN A 356 -48.45 -0.25 3.01
CA ASN A 356 -47.83 0.96 3.52
C ASN A 356 -48.31 1.19 4.95
N TYR A 357 -47.37 1.38 5.87
CA TYR A 357 -47.66 1.62 7.27
C TYR A 357 -46.94 2.90 7.72
N THR A 358 -47.67 3.79 8.38
CA THR A 358 -47.12 4.96 9.03
C THR A 358 -47.70 5.09 10.44
N SER A 359 -46.83 5.19 11.43
CA SER A 359 -47.24 5.27 12.84
C SER A 359 -47.94 6.58 13.19
N LYS A 360 -47.60 7.67 12.49
CA LYS A 360 -48.22 9.00 12.63
C LYS A 360 -49.05 9.33 11.39
N LYS A 361 -48.77 10.46 10.75
CA LYS A 361 -49.43 10.94 9.54
C LYS A 361 -48.70 10.47 8.29
N ALA A 362 -49.49 10.13 7.26
CA ALA A 362 -48.99 9.87 5.92
C ALA A 362 -49.60 10.84 4.91
N ARG A 363 -48.76 11.47 4.10
CA ARG A 363 -49.19 12.44 3.09
C ARG A 363 -49.85 11.74 1.91
N PHE A 364 -49.22 10.73 1.36
CA PHE A 364 -49.73 10.00 0.20
C PHE A 364 -49.20 8.56 0.15
N GLN A 365 -50.11 7.60 0.08
CA GLN A 365 -49.83 6.18 0.04
C GLN A 365 -50.65 5.52 -1.07
N ILE A 366 -50.02 4.64 -1.85
CA ILE A 366 -50.67 3.76 -2.81
C ILE A 366 -50.31 2.32 -2.47
N GLY A 367 -51.31 1.49 -2.21
CA GLY A 367 -51.10 0.07 -1.92
C GLY A 367 -52.35 -0.70 -1.59
N LEU A 368 -52.28 -2.04 -1.60
CA LEU A 368 -53.44 -2.89 -1.26
C LEU A 368 -53.97 -2.58 0.14
N LEU A 369 -53.07 -2.28 1.07
CA LEU A 369 -53.40 -1.85 2.43
C LEU A 369 -52.55 -0.63 2.81
N ASN A 370 -53.21 0.47 3.17
CA ASN A 370 -52.54 1.69 3.63
C ASN A 370 -53.01 2.01 5.04
N ILE A 371 -52.06 2.08 5.97
CA ILE A 371 -52.27 2.37 7.39
C ILE A 371 -51.51 3.64 7.74
N ALA A 372 -52.20 4.61 8.30
CA ALA A 372 -51.66 5.87 8.79
C ALA A 372 -52.46 6.32 10.02
N LEU A 373 -51.97 6.02 11.22
CA LEU A 373 -52.79 6.04 12.44
C LEU A 373 -53.37 7.42 12.79
N GLU A 374 -52.71 8.50 12.38
CA GLU A 374 -53.14 9.88 12.63
C GLU A 374 -53.75 10.57 11.40
N ASN A 375 -53.98 9.83 10.30
CA ASN A 375 -54.75 10.36 9.17
C ASN A 375 -56.26 10.39 9.49
N PRO A 376 -57.06 11.25 8.80
CA PRO A 376 -58.51 11.28 8.97
C PRO A 376 -59.18 9.91 8.75
N ILE A 377 -58.60 9.11 7.85
CA ILE A 377 -58.97 7.71 7.61
C ILE A 377 -57.75 6.84 7.93
N PRO A 378 -57.70 6.19 9.10
CA PRO A 378 -56.50 5.48 9.54
C PRO A 378 -56.12 4.27 8.69
N VAL A 379 -57.10 3.58 8.11
CA VAL A 379 -56.88 2.41 7.24
C VAL A 379 -57.73 2.56 6.00
N PHE A 380 -57.11 2.48 4.81
CA PHE A 380 -57.84 2.54 3.55
C PHE A 380 -57.17 1.68 2.46
N PRO A 381 -57.95 0.94 1.65
CA PRO A 381 -57.40 0.17 0.55
C PRO A 381 -57.05 1.07 -0.65
N PHE A 382 -56.09 0.64 -1.46
CA PHE A 382 -55.62 1.27 -2.70
C PHE A 382 -54.94 2.63 -2.56
N ILE A 383 -55.57 3.64 -1.93
CA ILE A 383 -55.02 5.01 -1.82
C ILE A 383 -55.36 5.63 -0.45
N ASN A 384 -54.38 6.14 0.28
CA ASN A 384 -54.61 6.95 1.49
C ASN A 384 -53.81 8.26 1.41
N PHE A 385 -54.42 9.39 1.76
CA PHE A 385 -53.76 10.70 1.71
C PHE A 385 -54.33 11.65 2.76
N SER A 386 -53.51 12.63 3.15
CA SER A 386 -53.89 13.75 4.02
C SER A 386 -53.44 15.08 3.41
N LEU A 387 -54.30 16.09 3.47
CA LEU A 387 -54.08 17.43 2.92
C LEU A 387 -53.41 18.42 3.91
N LEU A 388 -53.12 17.98 5.15
CA LEU A 388 -52.66 18.84 6.24
C LEU A 388 -51.45 18.27 6.99
#